data_AF-A0AA47MX90-F1
#
_entry.id   AF-A0AA47MX90-F1
#
_cell.length_a   1.000
_cell.length_b   1.000
_cell.length_c   1.000
_cell.angle_alpha   90.00
_cell.angle_beta   90.00
_cell.angle_gamma   90.00
#
_symmetry.space_group_name_H-M   'P 1'
#
loop_
_entity.id
_entity.type
_entity.pdbx_description
1 polymer ?
#
loop_
_entity_poly.entity_id
_entity_poly.type
_entity_poly.pdbx_seq_one_letter_code
_entity_poly.pdbx_strand_id
1 'polypeptide(L)'
;MNFKNIFIFRTVFIADVVDGRLETSKTLTVRFSEFEASVMAITSKVNDALEQEDSFILTDGQGKQILDTEGARGSAFWKQNARKVCAVKEGDLQQLHGSKRRRLSRRDDNGLDEVFDTIEEVVLAAQGLQEVSATIKELTNLASSNRRTTVSLTEDEAAAVKNAFACVVCKGK
;
A
#
# COMPACT_ATOMS: atom_id res chain seq x y z
N MET A 1 -31.01 -39.44 7.90
CA MET A 1 -29.71 -38.82 8.18
C MET A 1 -29.61 -38.54 9.67
N ASN A 2 -28.71 -39.20 10.39
CA ASN A 2 -28.47 -38.94 11.81
C ASN A 2 -27.56 -37.73 11.94
N PHE A 3 -28.12 -36.53 12.15
CA PHE A 3 -27.35 -35.40 12.65
C PHE A 3 -27.00 -35.69 14.11
N LYS A 4 -25.85 -36.33 14.36
CA LYS A 4 -25.21 -36.19 15.67
C LYS A 4 -25.00 -34.69 15.85
N ASN A 5 -25.68 -34.08 16.82
CA ASN A 5 -25.46 -32.69 17.20
C ASN A 5 -24.03 -32.57 17.75
N ILE A 6 -23.08 -32.29 16.85
CA ILE A 6 -21.69 -32.02 17.21
C ILE A 6 -21.67 -30.62 17.82
N PHE A 7 -21.49 -30.57 19.13
CA PHE A 7 -21.24 -29.33 19.83
C PHE A 7 -19.77 -28.95 19.73
N ILE A 8 -19.54 -27.66 19.59
CA ILE A 8 -18.23 -27.04 19.51
C ILE A 8 -18.04 -26.25 20.79
N PHE A 9 -16.82 -26.30 21.32
CA PHE A 9 -16.43 -25.57 22.50
C PHE A 9 -15.35 -24.58 22.11
N ARG A 10 -15.55 -23.31 22.46
CA ARG A 10 -14.58 -22.24 22.19
C ARG A 10 -14.27 -21.48 23.45
N THR A 11 -12.98 -21.39 23.78
CA THR A 11 -12.49 -20.49 24.81
C THR A 11 -12.52 -19.06 24.32
N VAL A 12 -13.20 -18.20 25.07
CA VAL A 12 -13.26 -16.74 24.92
C VAL A 12 -12.58 -16.13 26.14
N PHE A 13 -11.63 -15.24 25.93
CA PHE A 13 -10.93 -14.55 27.01
C PHE A 13 -11.70 -13.30 27.40
N ILE A 14 -12.12 -13.16 28.66
CA ILE A 14 -12.71 -11.93 29.15
C ILE A 14 -11.55 -10.96 29.42
N ALA A 15 -11.57 -9.81 28.75
CA ALA A 15 -10.48 -8.88 28.77
C ALA A 15 -10.96 -7.46 29.10
N ASP A 16 -10.23 -6.81 29.98
CA ASP A 16 -10.34 -5.39 30.27
C ASP A 16 -9.34 -4.62 29.41
N VAL A 17 -9.63 -3.34 29.16
CA VAL A 17 -8.71 -2.46 28.44
C VAL A 17 -7.94 -1.62 29.45
N VAL A 18 -6.65 -1.92 29.62
CA VAL A 18 -5.75 -1.22 30.54
C VAL A 18 -4.63 -0.58 29.73
N ASP A 19 -4.46 0.74 29.86
CA ASP A 19 -3.48 1.52 29.08
C ASP A 19 -3.55 1.29 27.56
N GLY A 20 -4.77 1.05 27.07
CA GLY A 20 -5.06 0.76 25.67
C GLY A 20 -4.48 -0.57 25.17
N ARG A 21 -4.32 -1.55 26.07
CA ARG A 21 -4.00 -2.95 25.77
C ARG A 21 -5.07 -3.87 26.38
N LEU A 22 -5.21 -5.06 25.79
CA LEU A 22 -6.07 -6.10 26.34
C LEU A 22 -5.36 -6.82 27.48
N GLU A 23 -5.93 -6.77 28.67
CA GLU A 23 -5.54 -7.61 29.81
C GLU A 23 -6.62 -8.63 30.10
N THR A 24 -6.27 -9.90 30.01
CA THR A 24 -7.24 -11.00 30.20
C THR A 24 -7.31 -11.40 31.67
N SER A 25 -8.48 -11.30 32.28
CA SER A 25 -8.69 -11.65 33.69
C SER A 25 -9.14 -13.10 33.87
N LYS A 26 -10.07 -13.57 33.01
CA LYS A 26 -10.64 -14.93 33.06
C LYS A 26 -10.97 -15.46 31.67
N THR A 27 -11.33 -16.74 31.59
CA THR A 27 -11.77 -17.39 30.36
C THR A 27 -13.15 -17.98 30.51
N LEU A 28 -13.97 -17.86 29.46
CA LEU A 28 -15.27 -18.49 29.34
C LEU A 28 -15.23 -19.53 28.21
N THR A 29 -15.71 -20.75 28.47
CA THR A 29 -15.87 -21.76 27.41
C THR A 29 -17.29 -21.71 26.88
N VAL A 30 -17.46 -21.20 25.68
CA VAL A 30 -18.75 -21.11 25.00
C VAL A 30 -19.02 -22.40 24.24
N ARG A 31 -20.16 -23.04 24.53
CA ARG A 31 -20.66 -24.21 23.80
C ARG A 31 -21.71 -23.77 22.77
N PHE A 32 -21.54 -24.18 21.52
CA PHE A 32 -22.45 -23.86 20.43
C PHE A 32 -22.48 -24.96 19.36
N SER A 33 -23.56 -25.05 18.61
CA SER A 33 -23.74 -25.93 17.45
C SER A 33 -23.30 -25.26 16.15
N GLU A 34 -23.27 -26.01 15.05
CA GLU A 34 -22.98 -25.43 13.71
C GLU A 34 -23.92 -24.26 13.35
N PHE A 35 -25.20 -24.37 13.69
CA PHE A 35 -26.20 -23.32 13.40
C PHE A 35 -26.02 -22.06 14.24
N GLU A 36 -25.43 -22.19 15.42
CA GLU A 36 -25.11 -21.08 16.33
C GLU A 36 -23.70 -20.51 16.08
N ALA A 37 -22.96 -21.03 15.11
CA ALA A 37 -21.60 -20.60 14.82
C ALA A 37 -21.58 -19.24 14.10
N SER A 38 -21.98 -18.17 14.79
CA SER A 38 -21.94 -16.79 14.31
C SER A 38 -21.42 -15.86 15.41
N VAL A 39 -20.96 -14.68 15.01
CA VAL A 39 -20.48 -13.67 15.97
C VAL A 39 -21.60 -13.27 16.91
N MET A 40 -22.79 -13.02 16.37
CA MET A 40 -23.96 -12.61 17.16
C MET A 40 -24.34 -13.65 18.22
N ALA A 41 -24.47 -14.93 17.84
CA ALA A 41 -24.89 -15.98 18.76
C ALA A 41 -23.86 -16.25 19.86
N ILE A 42 -22.57 -16.22 19.52
CA ILE A 42 -21.50 -16.41 20.51
C ILE A 42 -21.41 -15.20 21.44
N THR A 43 -21.56 -13.98 20.91
CA THR A 43 -21.62 -12.76 21.73
C THR A 43 -22.79 -12.79 22.70
N SER A 44 -23.99 -13.20 22.24
CA SER A 44 -25.15 -13.39 23.12
C SER A 44 -24.84 -14.35 24.25
N LYS A 45 -24.30 -15.53 23.96
CA LYS A 45 -23.93 -16.52 24.99
C LYS A 45 -22.87 -16.00 25.97
N VAL A 46 -21.97 -15.11 25.55
CA VAL A 46 -21.01 -14.46 26.44
C VAL A 46 -21.74 -13.49 27.37
N ASN A 47 -22.61 -12.64 26.84
CA ASN A 47 -23.40 -11.70 27.65
C ASN A 47 -24.30 -12.44 28.66
N ASP A 48 -25.01 -13.47 28.18
CA ASP A 48 -25.88 -14.31 29.02
C ASP A 48 -25.10 -14.99 30.16
N ALA A 49 -23.87 -15.42 29.91
CA ALA A 49 -23.05 -16.10 30.91
C ALA A 49 -22.37 -15.17 31.91
N LEU A 50 -22.21 -13.89 31.57
CA LEU A 50 -21.59 -12.90 32.45
C LEU A 50 -22.60 -12.17 33.33
N GLU A 51 -23.88 -12.13 32.94
CA GLU A 51 -24.98 -11.48 33.67
C GLU A 51 -24.63 -10.03 34.12
N GLN A 52 -23.88 -9.32 33.27
CA GLN A 52 -23.47 -7.93 33.53
C GLN A 52 -24.38 -6.94 32.78
N GLU A 53 -24.47 -5.72 33.32
CA GLU A 53 -25.23 -4.62 32.71
C GLU A 53 -24.59 -4.13 31.39
N ASP A 54 -23.26 -4.23 31.29
CA ASP A 54 -22.51 -3.82 30.10
C ASP A 54 -22.54 -4.89 29.00
N SER A 55 -22.79 -4.46 27.77
CA SER A 55 -22.69 -5.31 26.58
C SER A 55 -21.23 -5.58 26.22
N PHE A 56 -20.94 -6.84 25.93
CA PHE A 56 -19.64 -7.29 25.41
C PHE A 56 -19.66 -7.40 23.89
N ILE A 57 -18.49 -7.15 23.30
CA ILE A 57 -18.19 -7.39 21.90
C ILE A 57 -16.99 -8.34 21.77
N LEU A 58 -16.94 -9.08 20.67
CA LEU A 58 -15.84 -9.99 20.38
C LEU A 58 -14.74 -9.31 19.57
N THR A 59 -13.50 -9.50 20.00
CA THR A 59 -12.29 -9.01 19.34
C THR A 59 -11.29 -10.15 19.13
N ASP A 60 -10.34 -9.96 18.22
CA ASP A 60 -9.16 -10.81 18.16
C ASP A 60 -8.17 -10.49 19.30
N GLY A 61 -7.08 -11.24 19.39
CA GLY A 61 -6.03 -10.99 20.38
C GLY A 61 -5.31 -9.63 20.27
N GLN A 62 -5.55 -8.86 19.21
CA GLN A 62 -4.97 -7.54 18.96
C GLN A 62 -5.97 -6.39 19.19
N GLY A 63 -7.16 -6.71 19.72
CA GLY A 63 -8.23 -5.75 19.99
C GLY A 63 -8.97 -5.28 18.75
N LYS A 64 -8.90 -6.01 17.63
CA LYS A 64 -9.74 -5.72 16.46
C LYS A 64 -11.08 -6.43 16.60
N GLN A 65 -12.17 -5.69 16.47
CA GLN A 65 -13.53 -6.25 16.50
C GLN A 65 -13.69 -7.32 15.42
N ILE A 66 -14.27 -8.46 15.80
CA ILE A 66 -14.70 -9.50 14.89
C ILE A 66 -16.11 -9.12 14.43
N LEU A 67 -16.28 -8.84 13.14
CA LEU A 67 -17.56 -8.43 12.57
C LEU A 67 -18.38 -9.65 12.16
N ASP A 68 -19.71 -9.58 12.31
CA ASP A 68 -20.61 -10.62 11.78
C ASP A 68 -20.65 -10.53 10.25
N THR A 69 -19.80 -11.32 9.62
CA THR A 69 -19.67 -11.44 8.17
C THR A 69 -19.82 -12.91 7.80
N GLU A 70 -20.08 -13.20 6.52
CA GLU A 70 -20.17 -14.59 6.05
C GLU A 70 -18.91 -15.40 6.39
N GLY A 71 -17.73 -14.80 6.32
CA GLY A 71 -16.46 -15.45 6.68
C GLY A 71 -16.27 -15.74 8.18
N ALA A 72 -17.09 -15.17 9.05
CA ALA A 72 -17.13 -15.45 10.49
C ALA A 72 -18.30 -16.37 10.89
N ARG A 73 -19.04 -16.90 9.91
CA ARG A 73 -20.11 -17.88 10.11
C ARG A 73 -19.61 -19.30 9.90
N GLY A 74 -20.25 -20.25 10.57
CA GLY A 74 -19.92 -21.66 10.51
C GLY A 74 -18.72 -22.04 11.37
N SER A 75 -18.60 -23.33 11.69
CA SER A 75 -17.61 -23.81 12.65
C SER A 75 -16.17 -23.72 12.18
N ALA A 76 -15.94 -23.64 10.87
CA ALA A 76 -14.60 -23.53 10.28
C ALA A 76 -13.84 -22.31 10.80
N PHE A 77 -14.53 -21.18 11.00
CA PHE A 77 -13.93 -19.98 11.59
C PHE A 77 -13.60 -20.19 13.08
N TRP A 78 -14.57 -20.71 13.85
CA TRP A 78 -14.49 -20.77 15.31
C TRP A 78 -13.61 -21.91 15.85
N LYS A 79 -13.39 -22.98 15.08
CA LYS A 79 -12.50 -24.09 15.44
C LYS A 79 -11.01 -23.76 15.27
N GLN A 80 -10.65 -22.58 14.76
CA GLN A 80 -9.24 -22.17 14.60
C GLN A 80 -8.57 -21.95 15.97
N ASN A 81 -7.91 -22.99 16.50
CA ASN A 81 -7.26 -22.97 17.81
C ASN A 81 -6.21 -21.86 17.97
N ALA A 82 -5.48 -21.51 16.90
CA ALA A 82 -4.44 -20.48 16.94
C ALA A 82 -4.99 -19.04 17.07
N ARG A 83 -6.26 -18.81 16.70
CA ARG A 83 -6.87 -17.48 16.82
C ARG A 83 -7.20 -17.22 18.28
N LYS A 84 -6.77 -16.12 18.88
CA LYS A 84 -7.28 -15.69 20.19
C LYS A 84 -8.57 -14.90 19.98
N VAL A 85 -9.61 -15.19 20.76
CA VAL A 85 -10.89 -14.45 20.77
C VAL A 85 -11.09 -13.88 22.15
N CYS A 86 -11.24 -12.57 22.25
CA CYS A 86 -11.49 -11.88 23.51
C CYS A 86 -12.89 -11.25 23.51
N ALA A 87 -13.53 -11.22 24.66
CA ALA A 87 -14.72 -10.43 24.92
C ALA A 87 -14.31 -9.18 25.71
N VAL A 88 -14.68 -8.01 25.21
CA VAL A 88 -14.35 -6.71 25.78
C VAL A 88 -15.65 -5.93 25.91
N LYS A 89 -15.79 -5.12 26.97
CA LYS A 89 -16.94 -4.22 27.09
C LYS A 89 -16.97 -3.24 25.92
N GLU A 90 -18.15 -3.03 25.36
CA GLU A 90 -18.32 -2.20 24.16
C GLU A 90 -17.82 -0.77 24.36
N GLY A 91 -18.09 -0.18 25.53
CA GLY A 91 -17.63 1.16 25.90
C GLY A 91 -16.10 1.33 25.92
N ASP A 92 -15.35 0.25 26.16
CA ASP A 92 -13.89 0.31 26.31
C ASP A 92 -13.14 0.16 24.99
N LEU A 93 -13.83 -0.22 23.89
CA LEU A 93 -13.19 -0.45 22.59
C LEU A 93 -12.44 0.79 22.08
N GLN A 94 -13.00 1.98 22.28
CA GLN A 94 -12.39 3.23 21.80
C GLN A 94 -11.01 3.48 22.39
N GLN A 95 -10.77 3.02 23.63
CA GLN A 95 -9.50 3.16 24.33
C GLN A 95 -8.38 2.35 23.65
N LEU A 96 -8.70 1.21 23.01
CA LEU A 96 -7.75 0.41 22.22
C LEU A 96 -7.29 1.12 20.94
N HIS A 97 -8.14 1.97 20.37
CA HIS A 97 -7.83 2.73 19.15
C HIS A 97 -7.05 4.02 19.46
N GLY A 98 -7.34 4.68 20.59
CA GLY A 98 -6.65 5.90 21.01
C GLY A 98 -5.15 5.69 21.32
N SER A 99 -4.80 4.59 21.96
CA SER A 99 -3.41 4.22 22.27
C SER A 99 -2.58 3.87 21.02
N LYS A 100 -3.19 3.22 20.01
CA LYS A 100 -2.56 2.99 18.70
C LYS A 100 -2.27 4.30 17.97
N ARG A 101 -3.20 5.27 18.01
CA ARG A 101 -2.99 6.60 17.39
C ARG A 101 -1.85 7.37 18.07
N ARG A 102 -1.74 7.31 19.40
CA ARG A 102 -0.62 7.91 20.15
C ARG A 102 0.72 7.22 19.85
N ARG A 103 0.73 5.90 19.61
CA ARG A 103 1.93 5.19 19.13
C ARG A 103 2.32 5.54 17.69
N LEU A 104 1.35 5.76 16.81
CA LEU A 104 1.60 6.21 15.44
C LEU A 104 2.17 7.63 15.41
N SER A 105 1.77 8.52 16.31
CA SER A 105 2.38 9.86 16.42
C SER A 105 3.85 9.85 16.86
N ARG A 106 4.37 8.71 17.34
CA ARG A 106 5.78 8.53 17.71
C ARG A 106 6.57 7.71 16.68
N ARG A 107 5.94 7.30 15.59
CA ARG A 107 6.61 6.62 14.48
C ARG A 107 6.86 7.70 13.44
N ASP A 108 8.04 8.29 13.55
CA ASP A 108 8.64 9.33 12.70
C ASP A 108 7.84 9.70 11.45
N ASP A 109 7.34 10.94 11.46
CA ASP A 109 6.76 11.67 10.32
C ASP A 109 7.78 11.83 9.17
N ASN A 110 9.05 11.49 9.42
CA ASN A 110 10.16 11.59 8.48
C ASN A 110 10.00 10.71 7.22
N GLY A 111 9.16 9.67 7.27
CA GLY A 111 8.97 8.78 6.12
C GLY A 111 8.11 9.38 5.00
N LEU A 112 7.31 10.41 5.27
CA LEU A 112 6.52 11.10 4.24
C LEU A 112 7.33 12.24 3.60
N ASP A 113 8.10 12.98 4.39
CA ASP A 113 9.01 14.02 3.90
C ASP A 113 10.08 13.43 2.96
N GLU A 114 10.69 12.29 3.31
CA GLU A 114 11.66 11.60 2.44
C GLU A 114 11.03 11.16 1.10
N VAL A 115 9.74 10.78 1.11
CA VAL A 115 9.00 10.43 -0.11
C VAL A 115 8.69 11.69 -0.93
N PHE A 116 8.36 12.82 -0.30
CA PHE A 116 8.17 14.09 -1.01
C PHE A 116 9.46 14.59 -1.65
N ASP A 117 10.58 14.52 -0.93
CA ASP A 117 11.90 14.88 -1.43
C ASP A 117 12.28 14.01 -2.64
N THR A 118 12.02 12.69 -2.55
CA THR A 118 12.26 11.75 -3.67
C THR A 118 11.37 12.07 -4.87
N ILE A 119 10.11 12.44 -4.65
CA ILE A 119 9.19 12.83 -5.73
C ILE A 119 9.67 14.13 -6.40
N GLU A 120 10.11 15.12 -5.62
CA GLU A 120 10.62 16.38 -6.14
C GLU A 120 11.89 16.17 -6.99
N GLU A 121 12.82 15.33 -6.52
CA GLU A 121 14.03 14.96 -7.27
C GLU A 121 13.69 14.32 -8.63
N VAL A 122 12.75 13.37 -8.65
CA VAL A 122 12.31 12.70 -9.89
C VAL A 122 11.62 13.66 -10.84
N VAL A 123 10.81 14.60 -10.34
CA VAL A 123 10.15 15.63 -11.16
C VAL A 123 11.20 16.54 -11.82
N LEU A 124 12.20 17.00 -11.07
CA LEU A 124 13.28 17.84 -11.60
C LEU A 124 14.10 17.09 -12.66
N ALA A 125 14.44 15.82 -12.42
CA ALA A 125 15.14 14.99 -13.39
C ALA A 125 14.32 14.77 -14.67
N ALA A 126 13.01 14.54 -14.54
CA ALA A 126 12.11 14.36 -15.68
C ALA A 126 11.98 15.62 -16.54
N GLN A 127 11.97 16.81 -15.92
CA GLN A 127 11.99 18.09 -16.63
C GLN A 127 13.28 18.28 -17.42
N GLY A 128 14.45 18.00 -16.81
CA GLY A 128 15.74 18.05 -17.51
C GLY A 128 15.79 17.11 -18.72
N LEU A 129 15.21 15.90 -18.63
CA LEU A 129 15.14 14.97 -19.76
C LEU A 129 14.28 15.49 -20.93
N GLN A 130 13.19 16.21 -20.66
CA GLN A 130 12.38 16.85 -21.72
C GLN A 130 13.19 17.90 -22.47
N GLU A 131 13.99 18.71 -21.77
CA GLU A 131 14.88 19.70 -22.37
C GLU A 131 15.95 19.02 -23.23
N VAL A 132 16.61 17.97 -22.73
CA VAL A 132 17.59 17.19 -23.52
C VAL A 132 16.94 16.60 -24.78
N SER A 133 15.72 16.05 -24.65
CA SER A 133 14.98 15.51 -25.79
C SER A 133 14.66 16.60 -26.83
N ALA A 134 14.34 17.82 -26.40
CA ALA A 134 14.09 18.95 -27.28
C ALA A 134 15.37 19.36 -28.03
N THR A 135 16.50 19.46 -27.33
CA THR A 135 17.80 19.79 -27.93
C THR A 135 18.24 18.72 -28.94
N ILE A 136 18.09 17.43 -28.62
CA ILE A 136 18.40 16.34 -29.56
C ILE A 136 17.55 16.45 -30.82
N LYS A 137 16.25 16.78 -30.67
CA LYS A 137 15.35 16.96 -31.81
C LYS A 137 15.76 18.15 -32.67
N GLU A 138 16.15 19.26 -32.06
CA GLU A 138 16.66 20.44 -32.75
C GLU A 138 17.97 20.15 -33.49
N LEU A 139 18.93 19.48 -32.85
CA LEU A 139 20.19 19.05 -33.47
C LEU A 139 19.95 18.08 -34.64
N THR A 140 18.99 17.17 -34.50
CA THR A 140 18.59 16.23 -35.57
C THR A 140 17.99 16.98 -36.76
N ASN A 141 17.12 17.96 -36.49
CA ASN A 141 16.56 18.83 -37.52
C ASN A 141 17.66 19.64 -38.22
N LEU A 142 18.60 20.22 -37.46
CA LEU A 142 19.70 21.00 -38.00
C LEU A 142 20.63 20.14 -38.88
N ALA A 143 20.96 18.93 -38.43
CA ALA A 143 21.75 17.97 -39.20
C ALA A 143 21.03 17.51 -40.49
N SER A 144 19.72 17.32 -40.43
CA SER A 144 18.92 16.95 -41.61
C SER A 144 18.72 18.11 -42.60
N SER A 145 18.59 19.35 -42.13
CA SER A 145 18.56 20.55 -42.96
C SER A 145 19.91 20.84 -43.63
N ASN A 146 21.03 20.62 -42.92
CA ASN A 146 22.38 20.82 -43.44
C ASN A 146 22.87 19.69 -44.37
N ARG A 147 22.12 18.60 -44.51
CA ARG A 147 22.42 17.55 -45.50
C ARG A 147 22.29 18.05 -46.96
N ARG A 148 21.68 19.22 -47.18
CA ARG A 148 21.51 19.87 -48.49
C ARG A 148 22.51 20.98 -48.78
N THR A 149 23.44 21.28 -47.86
CA THR A 149 24.48 22.30 -48.03
C THR A 149 25.79 21.73 -48.58
N THR A 150 25.75 20.60 -49.28
CA THR A 150 26.76 20.34 -50.31
C THR A 150 26.51 21.32 -51.44
N VAL A 151 27.32 22.37 -51.52
CA VAL A 151 27.35 23.26 -52.70
C VAL A 151 27.76 22.40 -53.89
N SER A 152 26.78 21.94 -54.67
CA SER A 152 27.04 21.37 -55.99
C SER A 152 27.45 22.52 -56.89
N LEU A 153 28.76 22.76 -57.00
CA LEU A 153 29.30 23.70 -57.98
C LEU A 153 28.93 23.18 -59.38
N THR A 154 28.45 24.07 -60.23
CA THR A 154 28.40 23.80 -61.68
C THR A 154 29.83 23.61 -62.21
N GLU A 155 29.97 22.97 -63.38
CA GLU A 155 31.28 22.69 -63.97
C GLU A 155 32.09 23.98 -64.19
N ASP A 156 31.41 25.07 -64.55
CA ASP A 156 32.00 26.40 -64.75
C ASP A 156 32.51 27.02 -63.44
N GLU A 157 31.75 26.91 -62.35
CA GLU A 157 32.15 27.42 -61.02
C GLU A 157 33.31 26.61 -60.44
N ALA A 158 33.29 25.29 -60.61
CA ALA A 158 34.39 24.42 -60.19
C ALA A 158 35.68 24.73 -60.99
N ALA A 159 35.55 25.01 -62.29
CA ALA A 159 36.67 25.45 -63.13
C ALA A 159 37.21 26.82 -62.69
N ALA A 160 36.35 27.76 -62.35
CA ALA A 160 36.74 29.08 -61.86
C ALA A 160 37.53 29.00 -60.54
N VAL A 161 37.07 28.18 -59.58
CA VAL A 161 37.78 27.95 -58.31
C VAL A 161 39.13 27.27 -58.58
N LYS A 162 39.18 26.20 -59.39
CA LYS A 162 40.45 25.55 -59.75
C LYS A 162 41.44 26.51 -60.40
N ASN A 163 40.98 27.38 -61.29
CA ASN A 163 41.81 28.41 -61.91
C ASN A 163 42.28 29.47 -60.93
N ALA A 164 41.45 29.89 -59.97
CA ALA A 164 41.85 30.87 -58.95
C ALA A 164 43.02 30.36 -58.10
N PHE A 165 43.02 29.07 -57.75
CA PHE A 165 44.02 28.44 -56.88
C PHE A 165 45.13 27.68 -57.62
N ALA A 166 45.12 27.66 -58.96
CA ALA A 166 46.20 27.05 -59.73
C ALA A 166 47.51 27.85 -59.58
N CYS A 167 48.61 27.14 -59.29
CA CYS A 167 49.95 27.70 -59.20
C CYS A 167 50.34 28.41 -60.51
N VAL A 168 51.10 29.50 -60.42
CA VAL A 168 51.59 30.28 -61.56
C VAL A 168 52.33 29.40 -62.58
N VAL A 169 53.09 28.40 -62.11
CA VAL A 169 53.79 27.41 -62.97
C VAL A 169 52.80 26.53 -63.73
N CYS A 170 51.70 26.11 -63.08
CA CYS A 170 50.65 25.30 -63.72
C CYS A 170 49.80 26.10 -64.71
N LYS A 171 49.83 27.44 -64.65
CA LYS A 171 49.15 28.35 -65.58
C LYS A 171 49.94 28.60 -66.87
N GLY A 172 51.11 27.97 -67.03
CA GLY A 172 51.90 28.04 -68.27
C GLY A 172 52.34 29.45 -68.65
N LYS A 173 52.61 30.31 -67.65
CA LYS A 173 53.25 31.62 -67.82
C LYS A 173 54.64 31.62 -67.21
#